data_AF-A0A927KPD0-F1
#
_entry.id   AF-A0A927KPD0-F1
#
_cell.length_a   1.000
_cell.length_b   1.000
_cell.length_c   1.000
_cell.angle_alpha   90.00
_cell.angle_beta   90.00
_cell.angle_gamma   90.00
#
_symmetry.space_group_name_H-M   'P 1'
#
loop_
_entity.id
_entity.type
_entity.pdbx_description
1 polymer ?
#
loop_
_entity_poly.entity_id
_entity_poly.type
_entity_poly.pdbx_seq_one_letter_code
_entity_poly.pdbx_strand_id
1 'polypeptide(L)'
;MQPRTLSVSDIPDAIHLVRSIVMKSALDCECRDTVDAALQQLESFEQQRNQARLLVMAREERRKIGILLDMLGDFAEDDETDSGIIEAASLLFADIAAAAQEGSRILKEITSPETCV
;
A
#
# COMPACT_ATOMS: atom_id res chain seq x y z
N MET A 1 32.12 1.70 4.27
CA MET A 1 30.81 1.15 3.85
C MET A 1 29.76 1.80 4.73
N GLN A 2 28.84 2.58 4.17
CA GLN A 2 27.74 3.18 4.94
C GLN A 2 26.61 2.15 5.08
N PRO A 3 26.01 1.97 6.26
CA PRO A 3 24.89 1.07 6.44
C PRO A 3 23.69 1.64 5.68
N ARG A 4 23.20 0.91 4.67
CA ARG A 4 21.91 1.22 4.05
C ARG A 4 20.82 0.92 5.07
N THR A 5 20.02 1.92 5.40
CA THR A 5 18.74 1.73 6.07
C THR A 5 17.81 1.01 5.09
N LEU A 6 17.51 -0.26 5.35
CA LEU A 6 16.52 -1.01 4.58
C LEU A 6 15.14 -0.42 4.87
N SER A 7 14.49 0.12 3.84
CA SER A 7 13.09 0.51 3.89
C SER A 7 12.21 -0.76 3.85
N VAL A 8 10.94 -0.65 4.26
CA VAL A 8 10.02 -1.80 4.27
C VAL A 8 9.81 -2.40 2.86
N SER A 9 9.98 -1.61 1.79
CA SER A 9 9.94 -2.11 0.42
C SER A 9 11.18 -2.93 0.01
N ASP A 10 12.26 -2.88 0.79
CA ASP A 10 13.54 -3.55 0.46
C ASP A 10 13.64 -4.95 1.07
N ILE A 11 12.61 -5.39 1.81
CA ILE A 11 12.63 -6.68 2.52
C ILE A 11 12.58 -7.87 1.56
N PRO A 12 11.74 -7.89 0.50
CA PRO A 12 11.79 -8.95 -0.51
C PRO A 12 13.19 -9.07 -1.14
N ASP A 13 13.79 -7.94 -1.52
CA ASP A 13 15.15 -7.90 -2.09
C ASP A 13 16.20 -8.42 -1.11
N ALA A 14 16.09 -8.06 0.17
CA ALA A 14 16.98 -8.56 1.22
C ALA A 14 16.82 -10.08 1.42
N ILE A 15 15.59 -10.60 1.38
CA ILE A 15 15.34 -12.04 1.46
C ILE A 15 15.97 -12.77 0.26
N HIS A 16 15.78 -12.26 -0.95
CA HIS A 16 16.40 -12.83 -2.15
C HIS A 16 17.93 -12.80 -2.08
N LEU A 17 18.52 -11.72 -1.56
CA LEU A 17 19.96 -11.62 -1.34
C LEU A 17 20.44 -12.66 -0.33
N VAL A 18 19.78 -12.79 0.82
CA VAL A 18 20.14 -13.77 1.86
C VAL A 18 20.01 -15.19 1.32
N ARG A 19 18.92 -15.51 0.61
CA ARG A 19 18.73 -16.80 -0.06
C ARG A 19 19.90 -17.10 -1.01
N SER A 20 20.26 -16.13 -1.86
CA SER A 20 21.37 -16.26 -2.81
C SER A 20 22.72 -16.50 -2.13
N ILE A 21 22.99 -15.82 -1.02
CA ILE A 21 24.23 -15.99 -0.24
C ILE A 21 24.26 -17.38 0.40
N VAL A 22 23.20 -17.78 1.10
CA VAL A 22 23.15 -19.03 1.85
C VAL A 22 23.18 -20.25 0.93
N MET A 23 22.48 -20.20 -0.20
CA MET A 23 22.53 -21.29 -1.18
C MET A 23 23.91 -21.47 -1.81
N LYS A 24 24.75 -20.43 -1.80
CA LYS A 24 26.14 -20.49 -2.28
C LYS A 24 27.14 -20.87 -1.18
N SER A 25 26.83 -20.64 0.10
CA SER A 25 27.78 -20.78 1.21
C SER A 25 27.47 -21.92 2.20
N ALA A 26 26.25 -22.48 2.18
CA ALA A 26 25.84 -23.49 3.14
C ALA A 26 26.65 -24.80 3.00
N LEU A 27 27.10 -25.28 4.16
CA LEU A 27 28.05 -26.38 4.35
C LEU A 27 27.44 -27.76 4.09
N ASP A 28 26.13 -27.93 4.29
CA ASP A 28 25.37 -29.14 3.97
C ASP A 28 23.91 -28.81 3.58
N CYS A 29 23.17 -29.83 3.10
CA CYS A 29 21.80 -29.69 2.64
C CYS A 29 20.82 -29.34 3.77
N GLU A 30 21.06 -29.82 4.99
CA GLU A 30 20.17 -29.56 6.14
C GLU A 30 20.17 -28.08 6.53
N CYS A 31 21.34 -27.45 6.49
CA CYS A 31 21.48 -26.00 6.69
C CYS A 31 20.76 -25.20 5.60
N ARG A 32 20.81 -25.65 4.34
CA ARG A 32 20.07 -25.02 3.23
C ARG A 32 18.57 -25.10 3.43
N ASP A 33 18.06 -26.28 3.74
CA ASP A 33 16.62 -26.53 3.91
C ASP A 33 16.06 -25.72 5.09
N THR A 34 16.80 -25.67 6.20
CA THR A 34 16.41 -24.91 7.39
C THR A 34 16.31 -23.42 7.10
N VAL A 35 17.30 -22.85 6.41
CA VAL A 35 17.29 -21.43 6.08
C VAL A 35 16.23 -21.11 5.03
N ASP A 36 16.07 -21.94 4.01
CA ASP A 36 15.04 -21.69 3.00
C ASP A 36 13.63 -21.72 3.61
N ALA A 37 13.35 -22.67 4.51
CA ALA A 37 12.08 -22.71 5.24
C ALA A 37 11.86 -21.45 6.09
N ALA A 38 12.91 -20.95 6.76
CA ALA A 38 12.82 -19.71 7.53
C ALA A 38 12.57 -18.48 6.63
N LEU A 39 13.20 -18.42 5.46
CA LEU A 39 13.01 -17.33 4.50
C LEU A 39 11.60 -17.37 3.89
N GLN A 40 11.07 -18.55 3.54
CA GLN A 40 9.69 -18.71 3.08
C GLN A 40 8.67 -18.24 4.12
N GLN A 41 8.89 -18.57 5.39
CA GLN A 41 8.04 -18.09 6.48
C GLN A 41 8.09 -16.55 6.57
N LEU A 42 9.28 -15.96 6.50
CA LEU A 42 9.45 -14.51 6.53
C LEU A 42 8.76 -13.83 5.34
N GLU A 43 8.90 -14.34 4.12
CA GLU A 43 8.18 -13.85 2.93
C GLU A 43 6.67 -13.84 3.16
N SER A 44 6.13 -14.93 3.70
CA SER A 44 4.70 -15.03 3.97
C SER A 44 4.22 -14.01 5.03
N PHE A 45 5.00 -13.79 6.08
CA PHE A 45 4.68 -12.80 7.11
C PHE A 45 4.74 -11.38 6.55
N GLU A 46 5.73 -11.09 5.73
CA GLU A 46 5.92 -9.78 5.12
C GLU A 46 4.81 -9.47 4.11
N GLN A 47 4.42 -10.45 3.29
CA GLN A 47 3.28 -10.31 2.38
C GLN A 47 1.98 -10.03 3.15
N GLN A 48 1.70 -10.77 4.22
CA GLN A 48 0.52 -10.55 5.07
C GLN A 48 0.55 -9.18 5.74
N ARG A 49 1.71 -8.76 6.27
CA ARG A 49 1.91 -7.45 6.90
C ARG A 49 1.68 -6.32 5.90
N ASN A 50 2.24 -6.44 4.70
CA ASN A 50 2.07 -5.44 3.64
C ASN A 50 0.61 -5.36 3.20
N GLN A 51 -0.05 -6.50 2.99
CA GLN A 51 -1.48 -6.54 2.66
C GLN A 51 -2.34 -5.87 3.74
N ALA A 52 -2.09 -6.17 5.03
CA ALA A 52 -2.80 -5.55 6.14
C ALA A 52 -2.61 -4.03 6.16
N ARG A 53 -1.39 -3.55 5.92
CA ARG A 53 -1.08 -2.11 5.81
C ARG A 53 -1.84 -1.45 4.67
N LEU A 54 -1.79 -2.01 3.47
CA LEU A 54 -2.49 -1.48 2.30
C LEU A 54 -4.01 -1.43 2.53
N LEU A 55 -4.59 -2.45 3.17
CA LEU A 55 -6.02 -2.44 3.54
C LEU A 55 -6.37 -1.32 4.53
N VAL A 56 -5.49 -1.01 5.49
CA VAL A 56 -5.67 0.14 6.38
C VAL A 56 -5.66 1.45 5.59
N MET A 57 -4.71 1.61 4.67
CA MET A 57 -4.62 2.82 3.83
C MET A 57 -5.86 2.99 2.93
N ALA A 58 -6.34 1.93 2.29
CA ALA A 58 -7.55 1.98 1.47
C ALA A 58 -8.81 2.33 2.31
N ARG A 59 -8.90 1.82 3.54
CA ARG A 59 -9.99 2.18 4.47
C ARG A 59 -9.92 3.65 4.89
N GLU A 60 -8.73 4.21 4.98
CA GLU A 60 -8.54 5.63 5.26
C GLU A 60 -9.01 6.51 4.10
N GLU A 61 -8.72 6.14 2.85
CA GLU A 61 -9.28 6.85 1.67
C GLU A 61 -10.81 6.80 1.67
N ARG A 62 -11.42 5.65 1.99
CA ARG A 62 -12.88 5.55 2.16
C ARG A 62 -13.39 6.49 3.27
N ARG A 63 -12.66 6.62 4.39
CA ARG A 63 -13.03 7.51 5.49
C ARG A 63 -12.97 8.99 5.06
N LYS A 64 -11.94 9.38 4.32
CA LYS A 64 -11.80 10.74 3.75
C LYS A 64 -12.97 11.07 2.83
N ILE A 65 -13.35 10.15 1.93
CA ILE A 65 -14.52 10.32 1.05
C ILE A 65 -15.78 10.60 1.88
N GLY A 66 -16.00 9.86 2.97
CA GLY A 66 -17.14 10.09 3.87
C GLY A 66 -17.18 11.52 4.43
N ILE A 67 -16.05 12.03 4.91
CA ILE A 67 -15.95 13.42 5.41
C ILE A 67 -16.24 14.44 4.30
N LEU A 68 -15.66 14.23 3.12
CA LEU A 68 -15.85 15.14 2.00
C LEU A 68 -17.31 15.16 1.51
N LEU A 69 -17.99 14.02 1.55
CA LEU A 69 -19.42 13.93 1.26
C LEU A 69 -20.26 14.66 2.31
N ASP A 70 -19.92 14.54 3.60
CA ASP A 70 -20.60 15.29 4.66
C ASP A 70 -20.45 16.80 4.44
N MET A 71 -19.25 17.27 4.08
CA MET A 71 -19.00 18.69 3.73
C MET A 71 -19.75 19.12 2.46
N LEU A 72 -19.83 18.25 1.46
CA LEU A 72 -20.55 18.53 0.23
C LEU A 72 -22.07 18.64 0.45
N GLY A 73 -22.60 18.11 1.56
CA GLY A 73 -23.99 18.31 1.96
C GLY A 73 -24.38 19.77 2.18
N ASP A 74 -23.40 20.66 2.41
CA ASP A 74 -23.60 22.10 2.48
C ASP A 74 -23.89 22.74 1.11
N PHE A 75 -23.72 22.00 0.00
CA PHE A 75 -24.12 22.42 -1.34
C PHE A 75 -25.56 21.93 -1.62
N ALA A 76 -26.54 22.74 -1.26
CA ALA A 76 -27.97 22.43 -1.34
C ALA A 76 -28.68 23.08 -2.55
N GLU A 77 -29.93 22.68 -2.79
CA GLU A 77 -30.75 23.11 -3.94
C GLU A 77 -30.99 24.63 -4.01
N ASP A 78 -30.85 25.35 -2.90
CA ASP A 78 -31.05 26.80 -2.84
C ASP A 78 -29.75 27.62 -3.07
N ASP A 79 -28.59 26.96 -3.21
CA ASP A 79 -27.27 27.60 -3.29
C ASP A 79 -26.83 27.97 -4.74
N GLU A 80 -27.76 27.93 -5.70
CA GLU A 80 -27.50 28.03 -7.15
C GLU A 80 -26.88 29.35 -7.64
N THR A 81 -26.69 30.35 -6.76
CA THR A 81 -26.19 31.69 -7.15
C THR A 81 -24.97 32.19 -6.38
N ASP A 82 -24.49 31.49 -5.34
CA ASP A 82 -23.25 31.87 -4.67
C ASP A 82 -22.04 31.21 -5.36
N SER A 83 -21.28 32.01 -6.10
CA SER A 83 -20.09 31.54 -6.82
C SER A 83 -19.03 30.92 -5.91
N GLY A 84 -18.93 31.37 -4.66
CA GLY A 84 -17.98 30.81 -3.69
C GLY A 84 -18.39 29.42 -3.22
N ILE A 85 -19.69 29.19 -3.01
CA ILE A 85 -20.22 27.86 -2.69
C ILE A 85 -20.01 26.90 -3.87
N ILE A 86 -20.27 27.36 -5.10
CA ILE A 86 -20.05 26.56 -6.32
C ILE A 86 -18.57 26.18 -6.48
N GLU A 87 -17.64 27.12 -6.24
CA GLU A 87 -16.20 26.85 -6.29
C GLU A 87 -15.78 25.85 -5.22
N ALA A 88 -16.26 26.02 -3.99
CA ALA A 88 -15.99 25.09 -2.89
C ALA A 88 -16.51 23.67 -3.19
N ALA A 89 -17.74 23.54 -3.69
CA ALA A 89 -18.32 22.26 -4.11
C ALA A 89 -17.49 21.59 -5.21
N SER A 90 -17.04 22.35 -6.21
CA SER A 90 -16.15 21.87 -7.27
C SER A 90 -14.84 21.29 -6.73
N LEU A 91 -14.22 21.97 -5.76
CA LEU A 91 -13.00 21.49 -5.10
C LEU A 91 -13.26 20.21 -4.30
N LEU A 92 -14.37 20.13 -3.56
CA LEU A 92 -14.75 18.93 -2.81
C LEU A 92 -14.96 17.72 -3.73
N PHE A 93 -15.61 17.90 -4.89
CA PHE A 93 -15.73 16.83 -5.89
C PHE A 93 -14.36 16.36 -6.40
N ALA A 94 -13.44 17.29 -6.67
CA ALA A 94 -12.09 16.95 -7.10
C ALA A 94 -11.33 16.14 -6.03
N ASP A 95 -11.45 16.52 -4.75
CA ASP A 95 -10.83 15.82 -3.64
C ASP A 95 -11.42 14.41 -3.43
N ILE A 96 -12.74 14.25 -3.60
CA ILE A 96 -13.40 12.93 -3.57
C ILE A 96 -12.86 12.06 -4.70
N ALA A 97 -12.73 12.60 -5.90
CA ALA A 97 -12.21 11.86 -7.05
C ALA A 97 -10.76 11.42 -6.81
N ALA A 98 -9.92 12.30 -6.26
CA ALA A 98 -8.54 11.98 -5.93
C ALA A 98 -8.44 10.86 -4.87
N ALA A 99 -9.21 10.96 -3.78
CA ALA A 99 -9.25 9.93 -2.74
C ALA A 99 -9.75 8.57 -3.28
N ALA A 100 -10.77 8.59 -4.16
CA ALA A 100 -11.29 7.39 -4.79
C ALA A 100 -10.27 6.73 -5.73
N GLN A 101 -9.53 7.54 -6.51
CA GLN A 101 -8.45 7.05 -7.37
C GLN A 101 -7.32 6.42 -6.55
N GLU A 102 -6.91 7.06 -5.46
CA GLU A 102 -5.85 6.54 -4.59
C GLU A 102 -6.28 5.24 -3.89
N GLY A 103 -7.50 5.19 -3.37
CA GLY A 103 -8.08 3.96 -2.81
C GLY A 103 -8.09 2.81 -3.84
N SER A 104 -8.47 3.10 -5.08
CA SER A 104 -8.42 2.13 -6.19
C SER A 104 -7.00 1.67 -6.49
N ARG A 105 -6.02 2.60 -6.53
CA ARG A 105 -4.61 2.29 -6.76
C ARG A 105 -4.06 1.36 -5.68
N ILE A 106 -4.30 1.68 -4.40
CA ILE A 106 -3.87 0.87 -3.25
C ILE A 106 -4.48 -0.55 -3.32
N LEU A 107 -5.78 -0.66 -3.61
CA LEU A 107 -6.43 -1.97 -3.70
C LEU A 107 -5.91 -2.80 -4.87
N LYS A 108 -5.59 -2.15 -6.01
CA LYS A 108 -4.93 -2.84 -7.14
C LYS A 108 -3.55 -3.35 -6.76
N GLU A 109 -2.80 -2.64 -5.92
CA GLU A 109 -1.49 -3.08 -5.41
C GLU A 109 -1.60 -4.38 -4.60
N ILE A 110 -2.68 -4.56 -3.84
CA ILE A 110 -2.95 -5.80 -3.09
C ILE A 110 -3.24 -6.98 -4.02
N THR A 111 -3.96 -6.74 -5.12
CA THR A 111 -4.42 -7.80 -6.03
C THR A 111 -3.48 -8.05 -7.20
N SER A 112 -2.53 -7.14 -7.45
CA SER A 112 -1.53 -7.30 -8.49
C SER A 112 -0.59 -8.41 -8.06
N PRO A 113 -0.51 -9.54 -8.79
CA PRO A 113 0.54 -10.50 -8.54
C PRO A 113 1.87 -9.78 -8.81
N GLU A 114 2.84 -9.90 -7.89
CA GLU A 114 4.21 -9.53 -8.19
C GLU A 114 4.61 -10.28 -9.47
N THR A 115 4.71 -9.57 -10.59
CA THR A 115 5.19 -10.17 -11.82
C THR A 115 6.64 -10.54 -11.57
N CYS A 116 6.91 -11.83 -11.41
CA CYS A 116 8.26 -12.38 -11.47
C CYS A 116 8.89 -11.92 -12.80
N VAL A 117 9.89 -11.04 -12.71
CA VAL A 117 10.85 -10.75 -13.79
C VAL A 117 12.20 -11.28 -13.36
#